data_AF-A0A0S8L286-F1
#
_entry.id   AF-A0A0S8L286-F1
#
_cell.length_a   1.000
_cell.length_b   1.000
_cell.length_c   1.000
_cell.angle_alpha   90.00
_cell.angle_beta   90.00
_cell.angle_gamma   90.00
#
_symmetry.space_group_name_H-M   'P 1'
#
loop_
_entity.id
_entity.type
_entity.pdbx_description
1 polymer ?
#
loop_
_entity_poly.entity_id
_entity_poly.type
_entity_poly.pdbx_seq_one_letter_code
_entity_poly.pdbx_strand_id
1 'polypeptide(L)'
;MRLTAQDLYNYTKCAHRVYLDANGDPAEKSEVSSFVKLLWEMGLQKELEHLGTLAGTPIEDLKALSLQAAAERTDALSARAPGPAGAAR
;
A
#
# COMPACT_ATOMS: atom_id res chain seq x y z
N MET A 1 19.93 -6.80 8.26
CA MET A 1 18.49 -7.13 8.38
C MET A 1 17.74 -5.85 8.73
N ARG A 2 16.80 -5.41 7.90
CA ARG A 2 15.99 -4.20 8.14
C ARG A 2 14.66 -4.64 8.76
N LEU A 3 14.45 -4.34 10.04
CA LEU A 3 13.18 -4.63 10.72
C LEU A 3 12.11 -3.67 10.23
N THR A 4 10.95 -4.21 9.88
CA THR A 4 9.79 -3.46 9.42
C THR A 4 8.70 -3.45 10.50
N ALA A 5 7.74 -2.52 10.40
CA ALA A 5 6.57 -2.52 11.27
C ALA A 5 5.75 -3.82 11.14
N GLN A 6 5.74 -4.43 9.95
CA GLN A 6 5.08 -5.70 9.71
C GLN A 6 5.73 -6.85 10.50
N ASP A 7 7.06 -6.86 10.62
CA ASP A 7 7.76 -7.88 11.40
C ASP A 7 7.36 -7.82 12.88
N LEU A 8 7.28 -6.60 13.44
CA LEU A 8 6.82 -6.39 14.82
C LEU A 8 5.37 -6.82 15.00
N TYR A 9 4.48 -6.42 14.07
CA TYR A 9 3.07 -6.83 14.11
C TYR A 9 2.94 -8.36 14.06
N ASN A 10 3.63 -9.02 13.12
CA ASN A 10 3.62 -10.47 12.97
C ASN A 10 4.17 -11.16 14.21
N TYR A 11 5.25 -10.62 14.81
CA TYR A 11 5.84 -11.16 16.03
C TYR A 11 4.83 -11.21 17.19
N THR A 12 4.04 -10.15 17.39
CA THR A 12 3.02 -10.11 18.44
C THR A 12 1.90 -11.14 18.26
N LYS A 13 1.63 -11.54 17.01
CA LYS A 13 0.60 -12.54 16.69
C LYS A 13 1.16 -13.96 16.73
N CYS A 14 2.35 -14.16 16.17
CA CYS A 14 3.05 -15.44 16.12
C CYS A 14 4.54 -15.19 15.86
N ALA A 15 5.38 -15.32 16.89
CA ALA A 15 6.83 -15.14 16.77
C ALA A 15 7.46 -16.05 15.69
N HIS A 16 6.96 -17.28 15.55
CA HIS A 16 7.44 -18.23 14.55
C HIS A 16 7.16 -17.79 13.11
N ARG A 17 6.10 -17.00 12.89
CA ARG A 17 5.76 -16.47 11.57
C ARG A 17 6.88 -15.58 11.01
N VAL A 18 7.51 -14.75 11.84
CA VAL A 18 8.61 -13.87 11.40
C VAL A 18 9.79 -14.69 10.90
N TYR A 19 10.10 -15.80 11.56
CA TYR A 19 11.14 -16.72 11.10
C TYR A 19 10.80 -17.34 9.74
N LEU A 20 9.57 -17.84 9.59
CA LEU A 20 9.08 -18.44 8.35
C LEU A 20 8.99 -17.43 7.19
N ASP A 21 8.60 -16.19 7.47
CA ASP A 21 8.56 -15.13 6.47
C ASP A 21 9.96 -14.81 5.91
N ALA A 22 11.00 -14.91 6.75
CA ALA A 22 12.38 -14.62 6.37
C ALA A 22 13.18 -15.82 5.84
N ASN A 23 12.90 -17.04 6.31
CA ASN A 23 13.72 -18.24 6.03
C ASN A 23 12.92 -19.43 5.50
N GLY A 24 11.58 -19.40 5.56
CA GLY A 24 10.74 -20.49 5.12
C GLY A 24 10.69 -20.61 3.59
N ASP A 25 10.34 -21.80 3.11
CA ASP A 25 10.15 -22.03 1.67
C ASP A 25 8.90 -21.27 1.18
N PRO A 26 9.02 -20.35 0.20
CA PRO A 26 7.87 -19.68 -0.38
C PRO A 26 6.82 -20.63 -0.97
N ALA A 27 7.22 -21.83 -1.41
CA ALA A 27 6.32 -22.82 -1.97
C ALA A 27 5.37 -23.44 -0.92
N GLU A 28 5.72 -23.39 0.37
CA GLU A 28 4.87 -23.86 1.46
C GLU A 28 3.78 -22.84 1.86
N LYS A 29 3.82 -21.62 1.31
CA LYS A 29 2.82 -20.60 1.59
C LYS A 29 1.48 -21.00 0.98
N SER A 30 0.44 -21.06 1.82
CA SER A 30 -0.91 -21.29 1.34
C SER A 30 -1.34 -20.21 0.35
N GLU A 31 -2.08 -20.62 -0.68
CA GLU A 31 -2.65 -19.67 -1.62
C GLU A 31 -3.59 -18.69 -0.93
N VAL A 32 -3.64 -17.47 -1.45
CA VAL A 32 -4.60 -16.46 -0.99
C VAL A 32 -6.01 -16.93 -1.31
N SER A 33 -6.85 -17.02 -0.27
CA SER A 33 -8.25 -17.46 -0.43
C SER A 33 -9.02 -16.59 -1.43
N SER A 34 -9.93 -17.19 -2.18
CA SER A 34 -10.77 -16.47 -3.16
C SER A 34 -11.62 -15.36 -2.51
N PHE A 35 -12.02 -15.53 -1.26
CA PHE A 35 -12.73 -14.50 -0.50
C PHE A 35 -11.87 -13.24 -0.30
N VAL A 36 -10.59 -13.40 0.05
CA VAL A 36 -9.67 -12.26 0.22
C VAL A 36 -9.42 -11.56 -1.13
N LYS A 37 -9.29 -12.32 -2.22
CA LYS A 37 -9.16 -11.75 -3.58
C LYS A 37 -10.39 -10.90 -3.94
N LEU A 38 -11.59 -11.42 -3.67
CA LEU A 38 -12.84 -10.69 -3.88
C LEU A 38 -12.88 -9.38 -3.07
N LEU A 39 -12.46 -9.40 -1.80
CA LEU A 39 -12.40 -8.19 -0.98
C LEU A 39 -11.46 -7.14 -1.56
N TRP A 40 -10.31 -7.54 -2.10
CA TRP A 40 -9.38 -6.61 -2.77
C TRP A 40 -9.97 -6.01 -4.04
N GLU A 41 -10.62 -6.82 -4.87
CA GLU A 41 -11.26 -6.36 -6.10
C GLU A 41 -12.38 -5.36 -5.81
N MET A 42 -13.24 -5.68 -4.83
CA MET A 42 -14.31 -4.77 -4.39
C MET A 42 -13.75 -3.47 -3.80
N GLY A 43 -12.69 -3.56 -2.99
CA GLY A 43 -12.02 -2.38 -2.43
C GLY A 43 -11.49 -1.46 -3.52
N LEU A 44 -10.77 -2.02 -4.50
CA LEU A 44 -10.23 -1.25 -5.63
C LEU A 44 -11.33 -0.59 -6.46
N GLN A 45 -12.45 -1.28 -6.72
CA GLN A 45 -13.60 -0.68 -7.42
C GLN A 45 -14.16 0.52 -6.65
N LYS A 46 -14.32 0.41 -5.33
CA LYS A 46 -14.81 1.49 -4.48
C LYS A 46 -13.86 2.68 -4.40
N GLU A 47 -12.57 2.42 -4.35
CA GLU A 47 -11.56 3.48 -4.41
C GLU A 47 -11.65 4.24 -5.74
N LEU A 48 -11.73 3.55 -6.87
CA LEU A 48 -11.87 4.19 -8.19
C LEU A 48 -13.16 5.01 -8.32
N GLU A 49 -14.29 4.47 -7.84
CA GLU A 49 -15.56 5.21 -7.78
C GLU A 49 -15.42 6.49 -6.94
N HIS A 50 -14.76 6.40 -5.79
CA HIS A 50 -14.54 7.54 -4.91
C HIS A 50 -13.60 8.59 -5.52
N LEU A 51 -12.51 8.17 -6.15
CA LEU A 51 -11.59 9.10 -6.85
C LEU A 51 -12.33 9.88 -7.94
N GLY A 52 -13.28 9.27 -8.64
CA GLY A 52 -14.15 9.96 -9.60
C GLY A 52 -15.04 11.05 -9.00
N THR A 53 -15.28 11.01 -7.68
CA THR A 53 -16.08 12.03 -6.96
C THR A 53 -15.24 13.22 -6.48
N LEU A 54 -13.91 13.09 -6.43
CA LEU A 54 -12.99 14.11 -5.93
C LEU A 54 -12.72 15.17 -7.01
N ALA A 55 -13.71 16.03 -7.26
CA ALA A 55 -13.54 17.16 -8.16
C ALA A 55 -12.48 18.15 -7.63
N GLY A 56 -11.50 18.48 -8.48
CA GLY A 56 -10.51 19.53 -8.21
C GLY A 56 -9.25 19.10 -7.46
N THR A 57 -9.14 17.83 -7.04
CA THR A 57 -7.89 17.29 -6.48
C THR A 57 -7.05 16.67 -7.61
N PRO A 58 -5.81 17.13 -7.86
CA PRO A 58 -4.95 16.49 -8.85
C PRO A 58 -4.54 15.10 -8.36
N ILE A 59 -5.04 14.05 -9.02
CA ILE A 59 -4.71 12.66 -8.75
C ILE A 59 -3.94 12.12 -9.95
N GLU A 60 -2.80 11.50 -9.69
CA GLU A 60 -1.96 10.87 -10.71
C GLU A 60 -1.96 9.35 -10.50
N ASP A 61 -2.31 8.57 -11.53
CA ASP A 61 -2.26 7.11 -11.47
C ASP A 61 -0.85 6.61 -11.79
N LEU A 62 -0.22 5.94 -10.82
CA LEU A 62 1.14 5.41 -10.91
C LEU A 62 1.19 3.92 -11.31
N LYS A 63 0.04 3.27 -11.54
CA LYS A 63 -0.05 1.82 -11.77
C LYS A 63 0.76 1.32 -12.96
N ALA A 64 0.98 2.17 -13.97
CA ALA A 64 1.76 1.83 -15.16
C ALA A 64 3.28 1.84 -14.93
N LEU A 65 3.76 2.39 -13.81
CA LEU A 65 5.18 2.50 -13.50
C LEU A 65 5.69 1.22 -12.81
N SER A 66 7.00 0.99 -12.91
CA SER A 66 7.67 0.01 -12.06
C SER A 66 7.62 0.46 -10.60
N LEU A 67 7.74 -0.47 -9.65
CA LEU A 67 7.72 -0.14 -8.21
C LEU A 67 8.75 0.94 -7.83
N GLN A 68 9.96 0.86 -8.42
CA GLN A 68 11.01 1.83 -8.18
C GLN A 68 10.64 3.21 -8.76
N ALA A 69 10.18 3.27 -10.00
CA ALA A 69 9.78 4.52 -10.63
C ALA A 69 8.55 5.15 -9.95
N ALA A 70 7.60 4.34 -9.49
CA ALA A 70 6.45 4.78 -8.71
C ALA A 70 6.87 5.38 -7.36
N ALA A 71 7.85 4.77 -6.68
CA ALA A 71 8.40 5.29 -5.43
C ALA A 71 9.08 6.65 -5.65
N GLU A 72 9.97 6.76 -6.65
CA GLU A 72 10.65 8.02 -7.00
C GLU A 72 9.64 9.12 -7.39
N ARG A 73 8.58 8.76 -8.11
CA ARG A 73 7.50 9.70 -8.47
C ARG A 73 6.73 10.18 -7.25
N THR A 74 6.43 9.27 -6.32
CA THR A 74 5.74 9.61 -5.06
C THR A 74 6.55 10.57 -4.21
N ASP A 75 7.87 10.34 -4.09
CA ASP A 75 8.78 11.23 -3.37
C ASP A 75 8.81 12.63 -4.00
N ALA A 76 8.89 12.69 -5.33
CA ALA A 76 8.89 13.96 -6.07
C ALA A 76 7.58 14.74 -5.91
N LEU A 77 6.43 14.07 -5.92
CA LEU A 77 5.12 14.69 -5.70
C LEU A 77 4.99 15.20 -4.25
N SER A 78 5.44 14.40 -3.28
CA SER A 78 5.37 14.74 -1.86
C SER A 78 6.27 15.92 -1.48
N ALA A 79 7.46 16.02 -2.10
CA ALA A 79 8.37 17.14 -1.92
C ALA A 79 7.86 18.47 -2.50
N ARG A 80 6.84 18.43 -3.38
CA ARG A 80 6.33 19.59 -4.12
C ARG A 80 5.02 20.16 -3.56
N ALA A 81 4.43 19.54 -2.53
CA ALA A 81 3.19 20.04 -1.94
C ALA A 81 3.42 21.37 -1.19
N PRO A 82 2.70 22.46 -1.51
CA PRO A 82 2.66 23.64 -0.64
C PRO A 82 1.93 23.25 0.66
N GLY A 83 2.45 23.72 1.80
CA GLY A 83 1.76 23.60 3.09
C GLY A 83 0.32 24.15 3.03
N PRO A 84 -0.56 23.79 3.99
CA PRO A 84 -1.99 24.02 3.88
C PRO A 84 -2.28 25.50 3.58
N ALA A 85 -2.78 25.77 2.37
CA ALA A 85 -3.28 27.07 1.99
C ALA A 85 -4.61 27.31 2.73
N GLY A 86 -4.56 28.15 3.76
CA GLY A 86 -5.67 29.01 4.18
C GLY A 86 -6.93 28.35 4.76
N ALA A 87 -6.93 28.11 6.06
CA ALA A 87 -8.15 28.14 6.88
C ALA A 87 -7.97 29.19 7.99
N ALA A 88 -8.09 30.47 7.63
CA ALA A 88 -8.35 31.57 8.55
C ALA A 88 -9.13 32.64 7.78
N ARG A 89 -10.46 32.59 7.92
CA ARG A 89 -11.34 33.76 7.87
C ARG A 89 -11.90 33.93 9.27
#